data_AF-A0A934DVI8-F1
#
_entry.id   AF-A0A934DVI8-F1
#
_cell.length_a   1.000
_cell.length_b   1.000
_cell.length_c   1.000
_cell.angle_alpha   90.00
_cell.angle_beta   90.00
_cell.angle_gamma   90.00
#
_symmetry.space_group_name_H-M   'P 1'
#
loop_
_entity.id
_entity.type
_entity.pdbx_description
1 polymer ?
#
loop_
_entity_poly.entity_id
_entity_poly.type
_entity_poly.pdbx_seq_one_letter_code
_entity_poly.pdbx_strand_id
1 'polypeptide(L)'
;MGRALRLLTWNIHGGVGSDGRFDLSRTARVIGAAAPDVAALQEVGEVRGRIPALDQARAVARMTGLRLAFMANVSAGRRRYGNAVLSAHPIVREIHYDL
;
A
#
# COMPACT_ATOMS: atom_id res chain seq x y z
N MET A 1 -25.90 -3.16 18.03
CA MET A 1 -24.59 -3.82 18.15
C MET A 1 -23.63 -3.18 17.16
N GLY A 2 -22.43 -2.76 17.58
CA GLY A 2 -21.46 -2.15 16.67
C GLY A 2 -20.84 -3.19 15.72
N ARG A 3 -20.48 -2.78 14.49
CA ARG A 3 -19.78 -3.64 13.53
C ARG A 3 -18.31 -3.79 13.94
N ALA A 4 -17.78 -5.01 13.89
CA ALA A 4 -16.36 -5.26 14.12
C ALA A 4 -15.48 -4.61 13.03
N LEU A 5 -14.34 -4.04 13.44
CA LEU A 5 -13.34 -3.46 12.54
C LEU A 5 -12.42 -4.57 11.99
N ARG A 6 -12.23 -4.62 10.68
CA ARG A 6 -11.29 -5.53 10.02
C ARG A 6 -10.01 -4.81 9.62
N LEU A 7 -8.89 -5.27 10.17
CA LEU A 7 -7.55 -4.78 9.87
C LEU A 7 -6.78 -5.81 9.03
N LEU A 8 -6.10 -5.34 8.00
CA LEU A 8 -5.11 -6.11 7.25
C LEU A 8 -3.73 -5.47 7.46
N THR A 9 -2.69 -6.26 7.68
CA THR A 9 -1.31 -5.81 7.52
C THR A 9 -0.58 -6.72 6.56
N TRP A 10 0.22 -6.15 5.65
CA TRP A 10 0.93 -6.95 4.66
C TRP A 10 2.16 -6.23 4.11
N ASN A 11 3.32 -6.89 4.22
CA ASN A 11 4.51 -6.54 3.46
C ASN A 11 4.33 -7.04 2.02
N ILE A 12 4.18 -6.11 1.07
CA ILE A 12 3.87 -6.44 -0.33
C ILE A 12 5.12 -6.63 -1.19
N HIS A 13 6.33 -6.50 -0.61
CA HIS A 13 7.61 -6.67 -1.28
C HIS A 13 7.70 -5.93 -2.64
N GLY A 14 7.28 -4.67 -2.67
CA GLY A 14 7.24 -3.85 -3.88
C GLY A 14 6.30 -4.36 -4.98
N GLY A 15 5.33 -5.22 -4.64
CA GLY A 15 4.44 -5.88 -5.60
C GLY A 15 5.02 -7.14 -6.24
N VAL A 16 6.16 -7.65 -5.75
CA VAL A 16 6.82 -8.85 -6.26
C VAL A 16 6.36 -10.07 -5.46
N GLY A 17 5.80 -11.06 -6.14
CA GLY A 17 5.37 -12.30 -5.48
C GLY A 17 6.51 -13.27 -5.22
N SER A 18 6.19 -14.38 -4.57
CA SER A 18 7.12 -15.51 -4.38
C SER A 18 7.58 -16.15 -5.69
N ASP A 19 6.87 -15.88 -6.79
CA ASP A 19 7.24 -16.25 -8.16
C ASP A 19 8.26 -15.29 -8.80
N GLY A 20 8.72 -14.26 -8.07
CA GLY A 20 9.63 -13.24 -8.57
C GLY A 20 9.01 -12.26 -9.56
N ARG A 21 7.69 -12.34 -9.81
CA ARG A 21 7.01 -11.48 -10.78
C ARG A 21 6.39 -10.26 -10.11
N PHE A 22 6.62 -9.10 -10.71
CA PHE A 22 5.94 -7.86 -10.33
C PHE A 22 4.50 -7.87 -10.84
N ASP A 23 3.52 -7.79 -9.94
CA ASP A 23 2.09 -7.72 -10.24
C ASP A 23 1.32 -7.04 -9.09
N LEU A 24 1.08 -5.73 -9.23
CA LEU A 24 0.27 -4.99 -8.25
C LEU A 24 -1.23 -5.31 -8.32
N SER A 25 -1.73 -5.78 -9.45
CA SER A 25 -3.13 -6.18 -9.57
C SER A 25 -3.42 -7.43 -8.74
N ARG A 26 -2.44 -8.35 -8.61
CA ARG A 26 -2.49 -9.45 -7.64
C ARG A 26 -2.58 -8.94 -6.20
N THR A 27 -1.74 -7.98 -5.81
CA THR A 27 -1.79 -7.35 -4.48
C THR A 27 -3.18 -6.74 -4.22
N ALA A 28 -3.70 -5.95 -5.16
CA ALA A 28 -5.02 -5.33 -5.01
C ALA A 28 -6.16 -6.36 -4.94
N ARG A 29 -6.08 -7.46 -5.69
CA ARG A 29 -7.08 -8.54 -5.65
C ARG A 29 -7.15 -9.22 -4.29
N VAL A 30 -5.99 -9.48 -3.68
CA VAL A 30 -5.92 -10.07 -2.32
C VAL A 30 -6.50 -9.10 -1.29
N ILE A 31 -6.13 -7.82 -1.35
CA ILE A 31 -6.69 -6.79 -0.45
C ILE A 31 -8.22 -6.69 -0.63
N GLY A 32 -8.71 -6.65 -1.87
CA GLY A 32 -10.13 -6.60 -2.18
C GLY A 32 -10.91 -7.81 -1.67
N ALA A 33 -10.36 -9.02 -1.84
CA ALA A 33 -10.97 -10.25 -1.33
C ALA A 33 -11.01 -10.31 0.21
N ALA A 34 -10.01 -9.76 0.89
CA ALA A 34 -10.01 -9.65 2.35
C ALA A 34 -11.03 -8.64 2.87
N ALA A 35 -11.46 -7.68 2.03
CA ALA A 35 -12.40 -6.61 2.34
C ALA A 35 -12.10 -5.92 3.70
N PRO A 36 -10.89 -5.35 3.89
CA PRO A 36 -10.53 -4.69 5.13
C PRO A 36 -11.19 -3.31 5.24
N ASP A 37 -11.40 -2.87 6.48
CA ASP A 37 -11.75 -1.48 6.77
C ASP A 37 -10.51 -0.59 6.72
N VAL A 38 -9.37 -1.13 7.16
CA VAL A 38 -8.04 -0.51 7.06
C VAL A 38 -7.00 -1.55 6.69
N ALA A 39 -6.12 -1.22 5.74
CA ALA A 39 -4.95 -2.03 5.38
C ALA A 39 -3.66 -1.24 5.57
N ALA A 40 -2.73 -1.77 6.39
CA ALA A 40 -1.38 -1.25 6.56
C ALA A 40 -0.41 -2.05 5.69
N LEU A 41 0.17 -1.41 4.68
CA LEU A 41 1.07 -2.04 3.71
C LEU A 41 2.50 -1.57 3.94
N GLN A 42 3.44 -2.53 3.94
CA GLN A 42 4.88 -2.25 4.03
C GLN A 42 5.57 -2.58 2.69
N GLU A 43 6.75 -1.99 2.49
CA GLU A 43 7.57 -2.12 1.28
C GLU A 43 6.83 -1.70 0.00
N VAL A 44 6.10 -0.60 0.07
CA VAL A 44 5.37 -0.04 -1.05
C VAL A 44 6.31 0.86 -1.86
N GLY A 45 6.46 0.56 -3.16
CA GLY A 45 7.39 1.26 -4.04
C GLY A 45 8.80 0.63 -4.05
N GLU A 46 9.74 1.30 -4.70
CA GLU A 46 11.14 0.87 -4.82
C GLU A 46 12.01 2.00 -5.39
N VAL A 47 13.26 2.09 -4.94
CA VAL A 47 14.20 3.17 -5.29
C VAL A 47 15.40 2.75 -6.15
N ARG A 48 15.67 1.44 -6.28
CA ARG A 48 16.87 0.90 -6.97
C ARG A 48 16.66 0.70 -8.49
N GLY A 49 15.49 1.01 -9.03
CA GLY A 49 15.20 0.89 -10.46
C GLY A 49 14.84 -0.51 -10.94
N ARG A 50 14.65 -1.48 -10.05
CA ARG A 50 14.40 -2.90 -10.41
C ARG A 50 12.97 -3.17 -10.89
N ILE A 51 12.03 -2.29 -10.58
CA ILE A 51 10.62 -2.38 -10.98
C ILE A 51 10.16 -1.07 -11.63
N PRO A 52 9.04 -1.09 -12.39
CA PRO A 52 8.54 0.09 -13.10
C PRO A 52 8.41 1.31 -12.19
N ALA A 53 8.73 2.49 -12.73
CA ALA A 53 8.55 3.76 -12.03
C ALA A 53 7.05 4.12 -11.97
N LEU A 54 6.35 3.49 -11.03
CA LEU A 54 4.92 3.66 -10.79
C LEU A 54 4.69 4.12 -9.35
N ASP A 55 3.73 5.02 -9.15
CA ASP A 55 3.21 5.31 -7.81
C ASP A 55 2.37 4.12 -7.34
N GLN A 56 3.04 3.12 -6.76
CA GLN A 56 2.41 1.86 -6.37
C GLN A 56 1.30 2.07 -5.35
N ALA A 57 1.53 2.93 -4.38
CA ALA A 57 0.56 3.25 -3.34
C ALA A 57 -0.74 3.77 -3.95
N ARG A 58 -0.64 4.76 -4.86
CA ARG A 58 -1.81 5.28 -5.58
C ARG A 58 -2.45 4.23 -6.50
N ALA A 59 -1.65 3.38 -7.14
CA ALA A 59 -2.18 2.33 -8.00
C ALA A 59 -3.02 1.32 -7.22
N VAL A 60 -2.52 0.80 -6.09
CA VAL A 60 -3.24 -0.14 -5.23
C VAL A 60 -4.49 0.51 -4.62
N ALA A 61 -4.40 1.77 -4.19
CA ALA A 61 -5.56 2.52 -3.69
C ALA A 61 -6.67 2.63 -4.74
N ARG A 62 -6.33 2.99 -5.99
CA ARG A 62 -7.29 3.04 -7.10
C ARG A 62 -7.93 1.68 -7.40
N MET A 63 -7.13 0.61 -7.43
CA MET A 63 -7.64 -0.73 -7.74
C MET A 63 -8.54 -1.31 -6.64
N THR A 64 -8.31 -0.92 -5.37
CA THR A 64 -9.11 -1.39 -4.23
C THR A 64 -10.29 -0.46 -3.93
N GLY A 65 -10.32 0.76 -4.48
CA GLY A 65 -11.30 1.79 -4.15
C GLY A 65 -11.12 2.40 -2.75
N LEU A 66 -10.00 2.09 -2.08
CA LEU A 66 -9.71 2.57 -0.73
C LEU A 66 -8.97 3.91 -0.79
N ARG A 67 -9.17 4.73 0.25
CA ARG A 67 -8.46 6.01 0.43
C ARG A 67 -7.04 5.77 0.89
N LEU A 68 -6.10 6.61 0.48
CA LEU A 68 -4.67 6.42 0.69
C LEU A 68 -4.07 7.48 1.61
N ALA A 69 -3.30 7.01 2.59
CA ALA A 69 -2.24 7.73 3.27
C ALA A 69 -0.90 7.04 2.91
N PHE A 70 0.11 7.79 2.46
CA PHE A 70 1.39 7.21 2.04
C PHE A 70 2.56 7.98 2.66
N MET A 71 3.42 7.23 3.34
CA MET A 71 4.64 7.71 3.95
C MET A 71 5.83 7.07 3.24
N ALA A 72 6.64 7.89 2.57
CA ALA A 72 7.90 7.42 2.01
C ALA A 72 8.99 7.49 3.08
N ASN A 73 9.64 6.35 3.36
CA ASN A 73 10.78 6.28 4.26
C ASN A 73 12.09 6.54 3.50
N VAL A 74 12.11 6.21 2.20
CA VAL A 74 13.26 6.44 1.31
C VAL A 74 12.76 7.05 0.01
N SER A 75 13.45 8.11 -0.44
CA SER A 75 13.18 8.78 -1.71
C SER A 75 14.46 8.89 -2.53
N ALA A 76 14.40 8.57 -3.81
CA ALA A 76 15.49 8.73 -4.78
C ALA A 76 14.93 9.34 -6.07
N GLY A 77 15.11 10.65 -6.23
CA GLY A 77 14.47 11.41 -7.31
C GLY A 77 12.95 11.27 -7.26
N ARG A 78 12.35 10.76 -8.34
CA ARG A 78 10.89 10.51 -8.43
C ARG A 78 10.44 9.17 -7.84
N ARG A 79 11.36 8.33 -7.39
CA ARG A 79 11.07 7.02 -6.81
C ARG A 79 10.94 7.14 -5.29
N ARG A 80 9.94 6.45 -4.74
CA ARG A 80 9.63 6.45 -3.30
C ARG A 80 9.43 5.01 -2.84
N TYR A 81 9.85 4.74 -1.61
CA TYR A 81 9.69 3.46 -0.94
C TYR A 81 9.27 3.72 0.51
N GLY A 82 8.28 2.99 1.01
CA GLY A 82 7.84 3.14 2.39
C GLY A 82 6.56 2.39 2.72
N ASN A 83 5.74 3.00 3.58
CA ASN A 83 4.52 2.41 4.12
C ASN A 83 3.28 3.11 3.55
N ALA A 84 2.21 2.37 3.34
CA ALA A 84 0.91 2.91 2.96
C ALA A 84 -0.18 2.45 3.93
N VAL A 85 -1.13 3.34 4.22
CA VAL A 85 -2.39 2.98 4.88
C VAL A 85 -3.51 3.20 3.87
N LEU A 86 -4.29 2.14 3.63
CA LEU A 86 -5.52 2.18 2.84
C LEU A 86 -6.73 2.12 3.77
N SER A 87 -7.76 2.92 3.51
CA SER A 87 -8.94 3.01 4.39
C SER A 87 -10.27 3.07 3.61
N ALA A 88 -11.25 2.30 4.05
CA ALA A 88 -12.63 2.41 3.59
C ALA A 88 -13.34 3.67 4.13
N HIS A 89 -12.77 4.28 5.18
CA HIS A 89 -13.28 5.48 5.84
C HIS A 89 -12.48 6.73 5.46
N PRO A 90 -13.04 7.95 5.58
CA PRO A 90 -12.29 9.19 5.39
C PRO A 90 -11.03 9.26 6.26
N ILE A 91 -9.92 9.66 5.66
CA ILE A 91 -8.69 9.98 6.40
C ILE A 91 -8.78 11.46 6.75
N VAL A 92 -9.05 11.74 8.03
CA VAL A 92 -9.22 13.12 8.52
C VAL A 92 -7.91 13.78 8.92
N ARG A 93 -6.89 12.98 9.24
CA ARG A 93 -5.56 13.43 9.63
C ARG A 93 -4.54 12.33 9.35
N GLU A 94 -3.36 12.73 8.92
CA GLU A 94 -2.18 11.87 8.75
C GLU A 94 -1.01 12.57 9.44
N ILE A 95 -0.26 11.84 10.27
CA ILE A 95 0.95 12.34 10.94
C ILE A 95 2.06 11.35 10.61
N HIS A 96 3.21 11.87 10.21
CA HIS A 96 4.37 11.07 9.89
C HIS A 96 5.39 11.15 11.01
N TYR A 97 5.75 10.00 11.57
CA TYR A 97 6.80 9.88 12.57
C TYR A 97 8.03 9.26 11.91
N ASP A 98 9.14 9.98 11.97
CA ASP A 98 10.46 9.46 11.69
C ASP A 98 11.00 8.88 13.01
N LEU A 99 11.33 7.59 13.03
CA LEU A 99 11.76 6.84 14.21
C LEU A 99 13.27 6.60 14.19
#